data_AF-A0A7X1FBW9-F1
#
_entry.id   AF-A0A7X1FBW9-F1
#
_cell.length_a   1.000
_cell.length_b   1.000
_cell.length_c   1.000
_cell.angle_alpha   90.00
_cell.angle_beta   90.00
_cell.angle_gamma   90.00
#
_symmetry.space_group_name_H-M   'P 1'
#
loop_
_entity.id
_entity.type
_entity.pdbx_description
1 polymer ?
#
loop_
_entity_poly.entity_id
_entity_poly.type
_entity_poly.pdbx_seq_one_letter_code
_entity_poly.pdbx_strand_id
1 'polypeptide(L)'
;MNTAALREQILLAQQHEASTGHLARQLEAQLPHLHPAILLPEVDAQGVMTRFVSAYIDQVPDLLDAANAVAREAGIESQIKPVLKIAEQFFLQPPAIMAGHVGLDGLLDEAYLALRLVEEVNDLYIKHFGRPLIPLDMTVANLIAHQLIGETFANQLDEAVHHAVDAMLDEDSFALESVETYRDRLGSPDTEAAWKRWPCLSRQLGVELELDQPAA
;
A
#
# COMPACT_ATOMS: atom_id res chain seq x y z
N MET A 1 -7.74 10.98 -10.94
CA MET A 1 -6.71 11.07 -9.89
C MET A 1 -5.59 11.95 -10.41
N ASN A 2 -4.79 12.54 -9.53
CA ASN A 2 -3.59 13.33 -9.81
C ASN A 2 -2.34 12.48 -9.54
N THR A 3 -2.35 11.24 -10.02
CA THR A 3 -1.23 10.28 -9.92
C THR A 3 0.01 10.77 -10.68
N ALA A 4 -0.14 11.75 -11.58
CA ALA A 4 0.99 12.45 -12.21
C ALA A 4 1.81 13.25 -11.20
N ALA A 5 1.17 13.97 -10.27
CA ALA A 5 1.88 14.70 -9.22
C ALA A 5 2.60 13.75 -8.25
N LEU A 6 1.99 12.61 -7.90
CA LEU A 6 2.65 11.58 -7.08
C LEU A 6 3.91 11.06 -7.78
N ARG A 7 3.81 10.71 -9.07
CA ARG A 7 4.98 10.25 -9.85
C ARG A 7 6.09 11.30 -9.92
N GLU A 8 5.74 12.58 -10.01
CA GLU A 8 6.73 13.67 -9.96
C GLU A 8 7.42 13.76 -8.60
N GLN A 9 6.68 13.68 -7.49
CA GLN A 9 7.24 13.64 -6.14
C GLN A 9 8.19 12.44 -5.95
N ILE A 10 7.77 11.25 -6.40
CA ILE A 10 8.57 10.03 -6.30
C ILE A 10 9.86 10.17 -7.11
N LEU A 11 9.77 10.68 -8.34
CA LEU A 11 10.95 10.94 -9.17
C LEU A 11 11.94 11.90 -8.49
N LEU A 12 11.45 12.97 -7.85
CA LEU A 12 12.32 13.91 -7.12
C LEU A 12 12.99 13.24 -5.92
N ALA A 13 12.28 12.38 -5.18
CA ALA A 13 12.84 11.63 -4.06
C ALA A 13 13.88 10.59 -4.52
N GLN A 14 13.65 9.91 -5.64
CA GLN A 14 14.62 9.00 -6.25
C GLN A 14 15.90 9.74 -6.70
N GLN A 15 15.77 10.93 -7.29
CA GLN A 15 16.91 11.77 -7.64
C GLN A 15 17.68 12.25 -6.40
N HIS A 16 16.95 12.61 -5.34
CA HIS A 16 17.56 12.94 -4.06
C HIS A 16 18.38 11.77 -3.54
N GLU A 17 17.81 10.56 -3.49
CA GLU A 17 18.50 9.36 -3.03
C GLU A 17 19.74 9.05 -3.88
N ALA A 18 19.63 9.11 -5.20
CA ALA A 18 20.76 8.88 -6.09
C ALA A 18 21.93 9.86 -5.84
N SER A 19 21.64 11.06 -5.34
CA SER A 19 22.64 12.08 -5.04
C SER A 19 23.18 12.03 -3.61
N THR A 20 22.38 11.59 -2.63
CA THR A 20 22.72 11.68 -1.19
C THR A 20 22.96 10.34 -0.51
N GLY A 21 22.46 9.23 -1.07
CA GLY A 21 22.47 7.92 -0.43
C GLY A 21 21.87 7.95 0.98
N HIS A 22 20.82 8.74 1.19
CA HIS A 22 20.21 8.96 2.50
C HIS A 22 19.52 7.69 3.00
N LEU A 23 18.58 7.17 2.21
CA LEU A 23 17.85 5.94 2.48
C LEU A 23 18.81 4.77 2.60
N ALA A 24 19.77 4.61 1.68
CA ALA A 24 20.73 3.53 1.73
C ALA A 24 21.48 3.49 3.09
N ARG A 25 21.95 4.64 3.59
CA ARG A 25 22.64 4.72 4.89
C ARG A 25 21.71 4.44 6.07
N GLN A 26 20.45 4.89 6.00
CA GLN A 26 19.46 4.60 7.03
C GLN A 26 19.13 3.10 7.08
N LEU A 27 18.94 2.48 5.92
CA LEU A 27 18.68 1.04 5.82
C LEU A 27 19.86 0.21 6.35
N GLU A 28 21.10 0.61 6.07
CA GLU A 28 22.30 -0.06 6.60
C GLU A 28 22.28 -0.18 8.13
N ALA A 29 21.80 0.84 8.84
CA ALA A 29 21.64 0.82 10.29
C ALA A 29 20.49 -0.08 10.76
N GLN A 30 19.46 -0.26 9.94
CA GLN A 30 18.28 -1.07 10.27
C GLN A 30 18.44 -2.55 9.90
N LEU A 31 19.22 -2.90 8.88
CA LEU A 31 19.42 -4.27 8.40
C LEU A 31 19.70 -5.30 9.53
N PRO A 32 20.57 -5.03 10.52
CA PRO A 32 20.85 -5.99 11.60
C PRO A 32 19.67 -6.24 12.56
N HIS A 33 18.65 -5.38 12.52
CA HIS A 33 17.47 -5.43 13.38
C HIS A 33 16.23 -5.96 12.65
N LEU A 34 16.38 -6.36 11.38
CA LEU A 34 15.31 -6.99 10.62
C LEU A 34 14.93 -8.34 11.24
N HIS A 35 13.66 -8.69 11.09
CA HIS A 35 13.13 -9.92 11.66
C HIS A 35 13.75 -11.08 10.87
N PRO A 36 14.17 -12.18 11.53
CA PRO A 36 14.83 -13.31 10.85
C PRO A 36 14.03 -13.94 9.70
N ALA A 37 12.71 -13.74 9.70
CA ALA A 37 11.82 -14.21 8.63
C ALA A 37 11.96 -13.41 7.31
N ILE A 38 12.53 -12.20 7.34
CA ILE A 38 12.83 -11.42 6.14
C ILE A 38 14.15 -11.93 5.56
N LEU A 39 14.06 -12.78 4.55
CA LEU A 39 15.23 -13.34 3.88
C LEU A 39 15.80 -12.33 2.90
N LEU A 40 17.03 -11.91 3.16
CA LEU A 40 17.80 -11.07 2.25
C LEU A 40 19.00 -11.86 1.71
N PRO A 41 19.43 -11.61 0.47
CA PRO A 41 20.62 -12.25 -0.05
C PRO A 41 21.86 -11.83 0.75
N GLU A 42 22.79 -12.77 0.93
CA GLU A 42 24.07 -12.54 1.63
C GLU A 42 24.92 -11.45 0.94
N VAL A 43 24.70 -11.23 -0.35
CA VAL A 43 25.36 -10.20 -1.16
C VAL A 43 24.34 -9.14 -1.54
N ASP A 44 24.69 -7.86 -1.35
CA ASP A 44 23.87 -6.70 -1.72
C ASP A 44 22.53 -6.56 -0.97
N ALA A 45 22.45 -7.02 0.29
CA ALA A 45 21.24 -6.87 1.11
C ALA A 45 20.71 -5.42 1.17
N GLN A 46 21.61 -4.44 1.31
CA GLN A 46 21.28 -3.01 1.32
C GLN A 46 20.69 -2.55 -0.02
N GLY A 47 21.32 -2.93 -1.14
CA GLY A 47 20.85 -2.56 -2.47
C GLY A 47 19.50 -3.20 -2.78
N VAL A 48 19.28 -4.46 -2.38
CA VAL A 48 17.98 -5.12 -2.48
C VAL A 48 16.92 -4.36 -1.70
N MET A 49 17.21 -3.99 -0.45
CA MET A 49 16.24 -3.28 0.37
C MET A 49 15.93 -1.87 -0.18
N THR A 50 16.93 -1.18 -0.71
CA THR A 50 16.75 0.13 -1.35
C THR A 50 15.86 0.03 -2.59
N ARG A 51 16.06 -1.01 -3.42
CA ARG A 51 15.21 -1.30 -4.58
C ARG A 51 13.80 -1.71 -4.16
N PHE A 52 13.66 -2.47 -3.08
CA PHE A 52 12.36 -2.81 -2.51
C PHE A 52 11.59 -1.54 -2.12
N VAL A 53 12.18 -0.65 -1.33
CA VAL A 53 11.52 0.61 -0.91
C VAL A 53 11.12 1.45 -2.12
N SER A 54 12.02 1.61 -3.09
CA SER A 54 11.72 2.38 -4.31
C SER A 54 10.54 1.78 -5.07
N ALA A 55 10.54 0.46 -5.27
CA ALA A 55 9.47 -0.21 -6.01
C ALA A 55 8.14 -0.27 -5.23
N TYR A 56 8.19 -0.33 -3.90
CA TYR A 56 7.02 -0.24 -3.03
C TYR A 56 6.32 1.11 -3.18
N ILE A 57 7.11 2.20 -3.17
CA ILE A 57 6.62 3.57 -3.37
C ILE A 57 6.08 3.76 -4.79
N ASP A 58 6.83 3.32 -5.81
CA ASP A 58 6.46 3.43 -7.23
C ASP A 58 5.13 2.73 -7.56
N GLN A 59 4.73 1.75 -6.76
CA GLN A 59 3.49 1.02 -6.99
C GLN A 59 2.24 1.84 -6.72
N VAL A 60 2.29 2.79 -5.79
CA VAL A 60 1.08 3.48 -5.31
C VAL A 60 0.36 4.22 -6.44
N PRO A 61 1.01 5.06 -7.28
CA PRO A 61 0.34 5.73 -8.38
C PRO A 61 -0.28 4.75 -9.39
N ASP A 62 0.41 3.64 -9.66
CA ASP A 62 -0.06 2.60 -10.59
C ASP A 62 -1.30 1.89 -10.03
N LEU A 63 -1.29 1.54 -8.74
CA LEU A 63 -2.45 0.97 -8.04
C LEU A 63 -3.65 1.91 -8.09
N LEU A 64 -3.45 3.20 -7.82
CA LEU A 64 -4.53 4.19 -7.85
C LEU A 64 -5.15 4.35 -9.24
N ASP A 65 -4.32 4.37 -10.29
CA ASP A 65 -4.79 4.42 -11.68
C ASP A 65 -5.54 3.15 -12.07
N ALA A 66 -5.01 1.98 -11.69
CA ALA A 66 -5.64 0.68 -11.91
C ALA A 66 -7.01 0.58 -11.25
N ALA A 67 -7.05 0.86 -9.95
CA ALA A 67 -8.26 0.78 -9.16
C ALA A 67 -9.32 1.72 -9.70
N ASN A 68 -8.94 2.94 -10.10
CA ASN A 68 -9.87 3.88 -10.72
C ASN A 68 -10.37 3.40 -12.09
N ALA A 69 -9.51 2.81 -12.92
CA ALA A 69 -9.90 2.27 -14.23
C ALA A 69 -10.85 1.08 -14.08
N VAL A 70 -10.50 0.11 -13.24
CA VAL A 70 -11.31 -1.07 -12.94
C VAL A 70 -12.64 -0.66 -12.32
N ALA A 71 -12.65 0.30 -11.39
CA ALA A 71 -13.87 0.79 -10.78
C ALA A 71 -14.85 1.39 -11.80
N ARG A 72 -14.32 2.09 -12.81
CA ARG A 72 -15.12 2.66 -13.89
C ARG A 72 -15.69 1.59 -14.81
N GLU A 73 -14.88 0.59 -15.17
CA GLU A 73 -15.30 -0.55 -16.00
C GLU A 73 -16.38 -1.39 -15.30
N ALA A 74 -16.21 -1.66 -14.00
CA ALA A 74 -17.14 -2.42 -13.18
C ALA A 74 -18.37 -1.62 -12.68
N GLY A 75 -18.41 -0.31 -12.93
CA GLY A 75 -19.51 0.55 -12.48
C GLY A 75 -19.61 0.71 -10.96
N ILE A 76 -18.47 0.66 -10.26
CA ILE A 76 -18.34 0.84 -8.79
C ILE A 76 -17.50 2.08 -8.43
N GLU A 77 -17.34 3.03 -9.36
CA GLU A 77 -16.52 4.24 -9.17
C GLU A 77 -16.93 5.03 -7.91
N SER A 78 -18.22 5.18 -7.64
CA SER A 78 -18.72 5.92 -6.47
C SER A 78 -18.21 5.38 -5.13
N GLN A 79 -17.91 4.08 -5.06
CA GLN A 79 -17.48 3.38 -3.84
C GLN A 79 -15.96 3.38 -3.71
N ILE A 80 -15.24 3.18 -4.81
CA ILE A 80 -13.77 3.15 -4.80
C ILE A 80 -13.17 4.55 -4.69
N LYS A 81 -13.79 5.56 -5.31
CA LYS A 81 -13.21 6.90 -5.44
C LYS A 81 -12.89 7.60 -4.11
N PRO A 82 -13.71 7.52 -3.04
CA PRO A 82 -13.34 8.08 -1.73
C PRO A 82 -12.06 7.45 -1.16
N VAL A 83 -11.92 6.13 -1.25
CA VAL A 83 -10.73 5.40 -0.79
C VAL A 83 -9.48 5.88 -1.54
N LEU A 84 -9.56 5.92 -2.88
CA LEU A 84 -8.43 6.38 -3.70
C LEU A 84 -8.07 7.84 -3.46
N LYS A 85 -9.06 8.67 -3.09
CA LYS A 85 -8.84 10.07 -2.76
C LYS A 85 -8.09 10.26 -1.45
N ILE A 86 -8.36 9.45 -0.43
CA ILE A 86 -7.62 9.49 0.83
C ILE A 86 -6.18 9.01 0.60
N ALA A 87 -6.00 7.90 -0.12
CA ALA A 87 -4.67 7.40 -0.49
C ALA A 87 -3.86 8.45 -1.27
N GLU A 88 -4.48 9.16 -2.22
CA GLU A 88 -3.86 10.30 -2.91
C GLU A 88 -3.51 11.45 -1.96
N GLN A 89 -4.37 11.75 -0.97
CA GLN A 89 -4.15 12.83 -0.01
C GLN A 89 -2.96 12.59 0.90
N PHE A 90 -2.63 11.35 1.26
CA PHE A 90 -1.43 11.07 2.06
C PHE A 90 -0.15 11.60 1.41
N PHE A 91 -0.06 11.59 0.08
CA PHE A 91 1.10 12.13 -0.66
C PHE A 91 1.05 13.65 -0.85
N LEU A 92 -0.15 14.19 -1.09
CA LEU A 92 -0.30 15.61 -1.41
C LEU A 92 -0.34 16.50 -0.16
N GLN A 93 -0.85 15.97 0.94
CA GLN A 93 -1.06 16.63 2.23
C GLN A 93 -0.80 15.62 3.35
N PRO A 94 0.47 15.21 3.55
CA PRO A 94 0.80 14.21 4.56
C PRO A 94 0.35 14.69 5.96
N PRO A 95 -0.19 13.78 6.79
CA PRO A 95 -0.52 14.07 8.18
C PRO A 95 0.63 14.70 8.95
N ALA A 96 0.32 15.55 9.94
CA ALA A 96 1.32 16.29 10.72
C ALA A 96 2.32 15.37 11.45
N ILE A 97 1.96 14.11 11.70
CA ILE A 97 2.84 13.10 12.30
C ILE A 97 4.06 12.76 11.43
N MET A 98 3.99 13.06 10.14
CA MET A 98 5.04 12.80 9.13
C MET A 98 5.95 14.02 8.92
N ALA A 99 5.76 15.09 9.69
CA ALA A 99 6.52 16.32 9.53
C ALA A 99 8.01 16.09 9.82
N GLY A 100 8.85 16.31 8.81
CA GLY A 100 10.32 16.26 8.92
C GLY A 100 10.98 15.11 8.19
N HIS A 101 10.22 14.17 7.63
CA HIS A 101 10.74 13.09 6.78
C HIS A 101 10.88 13.63 5.34
N VAL A 102 12.00 13.34 4.66
CA VAL A 102 12.31 13.97 3.36
C VAL A 102 13.02 12.99 2.44
N GLY A 103 12.47 12.78 1.24
CA GLY A 103 13.04 11.86 0.27
C GLY A 103 12.29 10.52 0.30
N LEU A 104 12.99 9.43 0.00
CA LEU A 104 12.35 8.11 -0.08
C LEU A 104 11.96 7.56 1.30
N ASP A 105 12.59 8.00 2.38
CA ASP A 105 12.21 7.66 3.76
C ASP A 105 10.81 8.20 4.11
N GLY A 106 10.52 9.47 3.82
CA GLY A 106 9.17 10.01 3.99
C GLY A 106 8.16 9.30 3.09
N LEU A 107 8.49 9.17 1.80
CA LEU A 107 7.60 8.53 0.83
C LEU A 107 7.30 7.06 1.15
N LEU A 108 8.17 6.36 1.87
CA LEU A 108 7.90 5.02 2.38
C LEU A 108 6.73 5.04 3.36
N ASP A 109 6.69 6.01 4.27
CA ASP A 109 5.60 6.17 5.24
C ASP A 109 4.28 6.52 4.53
N GLU A 110 4.32 7.42 3.52
CA GLU A 110 3.13 7.79 2.74
C GLU A 110 2.61 6.60 1.92
N ALA A 111 3.51 5.83 1.31
CA ALA A 111 3.17 4.63 0.58
C ALA A 111 2.56 3.56 1.48
N TYR A 112 3.12 3.40 2.68
CA TYR A 112 2.59 2.48 3.68
C TYR A 112 1.17 2.86 4.10
N LEU A 113 0.90 4.13 4.41
CA LEU A 113 -0.45 4.61 4.72
C LEU A 113 -1.46 4.31 3.59
N ALA A 114 -1.08 4.59 2.35
CA ALA A 114 -1.95 4.36 1.20
C ALA A 114 -2.26 2.87 0.98
N LEU A 115 -1.26 2.00 1.12
CA LEU A 115 -1.42 0.56 0.92
C LEU A 115 -2.12 -0.11 2.10
N ARG A 116 -1.86 0.34 3.33
CA ARG A 116 -2.56 -0.10 4.54
C ARG A 116 -4.04 0.29 4.52
N LEU A 117 -4.36 1.50 4.03
CA LEU A 117 -5.75 1.91 3.80
C LEU A 117 -6.48 0.97 2.83
N VAL A 118 -5.82 0.54 1.76
CA VAL A 118 -6.40 -0.40 0.80
C VAL A 118 -6.66 -1.77 1.45
N GLU A 119 -5.75 -2.26 2.28
CA GLU A 119 -5.94 -3.50 3.06
C GLU A 119 -7.12 -3.39 4.04
N GLU A 120 -7.17 -2.34 4.85
CA GLU A 120 -8.24 -2.15 5.84
C GLU A 120 -9.62 -2.03 5.19
N VAL A 121 -9.70 -1.30 4.07
CA VAL A 121 -10.92 -1.24 3.28
C VAL A 121 -11.26 -2.63 2.75
N ASN A 122 -10.31 -3.38 2.20
CA ASN A 122 -10.56 -4.73 1.73
C ASN A 122 -11.11 -5.64 2.82
N ASP A 123 -10.57 -5.58 4.04
CA ASP A 123 -11.02 -6.38 5.17
C ASP A 123 -12.47 -6.07 5.55
N LEU A 124 -12.85 -4.79 5.54
CA LEU A 124 -14.26 -4.40 5.68
C LEU A 124 -15.14 -4.98 4.56
N TYR A 125 -14.70 -4.88 3.30
CA TYR A 125 -15.46 -5.45 2.19
C TYR A 125 -15.57 -6.99 2.29
N ILE A 126 -14.52 -7.68 2.72
CA ILE A 126 -14.56 -9.13 2.96
C ILE A 126 -15.56 -9.44 4.07
N LYS A 127 -15.55 -8.69 5.18
CA LYS A 127 -16.48 -8.86 6.30
C LYS A 127 -17.95 -8.71 5.87
N HIS A 128 -18.27 -7.74 5.02
CA HIS A 128 -19.64 -7.44 4.62
C HIS A 128 -20.12 -8.17 3.35
N PHE A 129 -19.21 -8.53 2.44
CA PHE A 129 -19.53 -9.09 1.11
C PHE A 129 -18.89 -10.44 0.81
N GLY A 130 -18.02 -10.93 1.69
CA GLY A 130 -17.27 -12.18 1.48
C GLY A 130 -16.17 -12.08 0.41
N ARG A 131 -15.83 -10.87 -0.04
CA ARG A 131 -14.85 -10.61 -1.10
C ARG A 131 -14.19 -9.23 -0.95
N PRO A 132 -12.92 -9.06 -1.35
CA PRO A 132 -12.23 -7.78 -1.29
C PRO A 132 -12.72 -6.81 -2.38
N LEU A 133 -12.45 -5.52 -2.17
CA LEU A 133 -12.70 -4.46 -3.15
C LEU A 133 -11.61 -4.41 -4.23
N ILE A 134 -10.36 -4.53 -3.79
CA ILE A 134 -9.13 -4.50 -4.57
C ILE A 134 -8.36 -5.78 -4.22
N PRO A 135 -8.45 -6.87 -5.01
CA PRO A 135 -7.85 -8.16 -4.68
C PRO A 135 -6.33 -8.20 -4.94
N LEU A 136 -5.59 -7.27 -4.32
CA LEU A 136 -4.13 -7.19 -4.39
C LEU A 136 -3.55 -7.77 -3.10
N ASP A 137 -2.68 -8.78 -3.23
CA ASP A 137 -1.91 -9.29 -2.09
C ASP A 137 -0.69 -8.40 -1.85
N MET A 138 -0.77 -7.59 -0.79
CA MET A 138 0.29 -6.68 -0.32
C MET A 138 0.86 -7.08 1.04
N THR A 139 0.33 -8.15 1.64
CA THR A 139 0.61 -8.56 3.02
C THR A 139 2.10 -8.61 3.31
N VAL A 140 2.86 -9.26 2.42
CA VAL A 140 4.30 -9.45 2.57
C VAL A 140 5.05 -8.12 2.46
N ALA A 141 4.72 -7.32 1.46
CA ALA A 141 5.37 -6.04 1.23
C ALA A 141 5.04 -5.04 2.35
N ASN A 142 3.81 -5.04 2.85
CA ASN A 142 3.39 -4.20 3.96
C ASN A 142 4.06 -4.60 5.26
N LEU A 143 4.27 -5.90 5.53
CA LEU A 143 5.00 -6.33 6.72
C LEU A 143 6.47 -5.88 6.70
N ILE A 144 7.12 -5.97 5.54
CA ILE A 144 8.50 -5.50 5.37
C ILE A 144 8.55 -3.98 5.53
N ALA A 145 7.64 -3.24 4.90
CA ALA A 145 7.54 -1.79 5.03
C ALA A 145 7.31 -1.37 6.50
N HIS A 146 6.37 -2.01 7.20
CA HIS A 146 6.11 -1.79 8.63
C HIS A 146 7.38 -1.94 9.46
N GLN A 147 8.16 -3.00 9.19
CA GLN A 147 9.41 -3.22 9.91
C GLN A 147 10.49 -2.16 9.63
N LEU A 148 10.60 -1.68 8.38
CA LEU A 148 11.54 -0.62 8.01
C LEU A 148 11.17 0.75 8.59
N ILE A 149 9.87 1.04 8.64
CA ILE A 149 9.33 2.24 9.30
C ILE A 149 9.59 2.16 10.81
N GLY A 150 9.52 0.95 11.36
CA GLY A 150 9.76 0.66 12.76
C GLY A 150 8.46 0.56 13.54
N GLU A 151 8.40 -0.45 14.41
CA GLU A 151 7.17 -0.91 15.07
C GLU A 151 6.37 0.22 15.75
N THR A 152 7.03 1.10 16.50
CA THR A 152 6.34 2.17 17.24
C THR A 152 5.66 3.18 16.31
N PHE A 153 6.32 3.56 15.22
CA PHE A 153 5.77 4.56 14.30
C PHE A 153 4.78 3.92 13.32
N ALA A 154 5.09 2.74 12.80
CA ALA A 154 4.18 2.00 11.93
C ALA A 154 2.82 1.71 12.62
N ASN A 155 2.82 1.37 13.91
CA ASN A 155 1.57 1.21 14.67
C ASN A 155 0.78 2.53 14.81
N GLN A 156 1.43 3.68 14.85
CA GLN A 156 0.73 4.98 14.84
C GLN A 156 0.10 5.27 13.48
N LEU A 157 0.76 4.85 12.40
CA LEU A 157 0.21 4.93 11.05
C LEU A 157 -1.00 4.00 10.88
N ASP A 158 -0.94 2.79 11.43
CA ASP A 158 -2.06 1.84 11.46
C ASP A 158 -3.30 2.45 12.14
N GLU A 159 -3.12 3.03 13.33
CA GLU A 159 -4.22 3.69 14.04
C GLU A 159 -4.79 4.89 13.26
N ALA A 160 -3.93 5.66 12.58
CA ALA A 160 -4.38 6.76 11.73
C ALA A 160 -5.22 6.26 10.55
N VAL A 161 -4.86 5.12 9.95
CA VAL A 161 -5.64 4.47 8.89
C VAL A 161 -6.98 3.97 9.44
N HIS A 162 -7.00 3.29 10.59
CA HIS A 162 -8.23 2.83 11.23
C HIS A 162 -9.20 4.00 11.45
N HIS A 163 -8.73 5.11 12.00
CA HIS A 163 -9.56 6.31 12.17
C HIS A 163 -10.06 6.90 10.85
N ALA A 164 -9.24 6.91 9.80
CA ALA A 164 -9.65 7.39 8.48
C ALA A 164 -10.74 6.51 7.86
N VAL A 165 -10.64 5.19 8.06
CA VAL A 165 -11.62 4.21 7.58
C VAL A 165 -12.93 4.32 8.35
N ASP A 166 -12.90 4.37 9.69
CA ASP A 166 -14.08 4.54 10.54
C ASP A 166 -14.85 5.82 10.22
N ALA A 167 -14.14 6.91 9.90
CA ALA A 167 -14.76 8.17 9.52
C ALA A 167 -15.38 8.14 8.11
N MET A 168 -14.93 7.23 7.23
CA MET A 168 -15.36 7.14 5.84
C MET A 168 -16.48 6.12 5.62
N LEU A 169 -16.47 5.01 6.37
CA LEU A 169 -17.35 3.86 6.19
C LEU A 169 -17.97 3.46 7.53
N ASP A 170 -19.20 3.92 7.79
CA ASP A 170 -20.00 3.47 8.93
C ASP A 170 -20.85 2.23 8.57
N GLU A 171 -21.46 1.57 9.57
CA GLU A 171 -22.33 0.40 9.33
C GLU A 171 -23.51 0.74 8.41
N ASP A 172 -24.01 1.97 8.45
CA ASP A 172 -25.09 2.46 7.61
C ASP A 172 -24.68 2.57 6.13
N SER A 173 -23.40 2.85 5.85
CA SER A 173 -22.82 2.83 4.49
C SER A 173 -22.94 1.47 3.82
N PHE A 174 -23.07 0.39 4.59
CA PHE A 174 -23.25 -0.99 4.12
C PHE A 174 -24.70 -1.51 4.24
N ALA A 175 -25.65 -0.71 4.74
CA ALA A 175 -27.05 -1.12 4.96
C ALA A 175 -28.03 -0.67 3.86
N LEU A 176 -27.59 0.13 2.89
CA LEU A 176 -28.46 0.71 1.85
C LEU A 176 -28.85 -0.30 0.76
N GLU A 177 -30.03 -0.15 0.14
CA GLU A 177 -30.51 -1.00 -0.98
C GLU A 177 -29.56 -1.02 -2.19
N SER A 178 -28.70 0.00 -2.32
CA SER A 178 -27.58 0.05 -3.26
C SER A 178 -26.53 -1.06 -3.06
N VAL A 179 -26.52 -1.69 -1.87
CA VAL A 179 -25.51 -2.67 -1.43
C VAL A 179 -25.74 -4.05 -2.04
N GLU A 180 -26.97 -4.42 -2.37
CA GLU A 180 -27.26 -5.68 -3.09
C GLU A 180 -26.84 -5.59 -4.56
N THR A 181 -27.21 -4.49 -5.23
CA THR A 181 -26.76 -4.20 -6.61
C THR A 181 -25.23 -4.12 -6.66
N TYR A 182 -24.63 -3.61 -5.60
CA TYR A 182 -23.18 -3.50 -5.44
C TYR A 182 -22.50 -4.87 -5.25
N ARG A 183 -23.08 -5.75 -4.41
CA ARG A 183 -22.61 -7.13 -4.23
C ARG A 183 -22.57 -7.89 -5.56
N ASP A 184 -23.60 -7.72 -6.38
CA ASP A 184 -23.69 -8.38 -7.69
C ASP A 184 -22.62 -7.87 -8.67
N ARG A 185 -22.30 -6.56 -8.63
CA ARG A 185 -21.25 -5.95 -9.47
C ARG A 185 -19.84 -6.37 -9.06
N LEU A 186 -19.54 -6.37 -7.75
CA LEU A 186 -18.29 -6.95 -7.22
C LEU A 186 -18.17 -8.45 -7.57
N GLY A 187 -19.32 -9.12 -7.65
CA GLY A 187 -19.50 -10.51 -8.04
C GLY A 187 -19.29 -10.81 -9.51
N SER A 188 -19.25 -9.79 -10.36
CA SER A 188 -19.36 -10.01 -11.80
C SER A 188 -18.05 -10.58 -12.38
N PRO A 189 -18.13 -11.50 -13.36
CA PRO A 189 -16.97 -11.99 -14.09
C PRO A 189 -16.14 -10.86 -14.72
N ASP A 190 -16.78 -9.76 -15.07
CA ASP A 190 -16.14 -8.58 -15.67
C ASP A 190 -15.22 -7.87 -14.66
N THR A 191 -15.68 -7.70 -13.40
CA THR A 191 -14.87 -7.14 -12.32
C THR A 191 -13.67 -8.04 -11.99
N GLU A 192 -13.87 -9.36 -11.91
CA GLU A 192 -12.78 -10.30 -11.66
C GLU A 192 -11.75 -10.34 -12.81
N ALA A 193 -12.22 -10.31 -14.06
CA ALA A 193 -11.36 -10.26 -15.24
C ALA A 193 -10.58 -8.94 -15.32
N ALA A 194 -11.18 -7.84 -14.87
CA ALA A 194 -10.51 -6.55 -14.77
C ALA A 194 -9.34 -6.59 -13.80
N TRP A 195 -9.50 -7.18 -12.62
CA TRP A 195 -8.42 -7.31 -11.65
C TRP A 195 -7.36 -8.34 -12.03
N LYS A 196 -7.71 -9.45 -12.69
CA LYS A 196 -6.72 -10.46 -13.16
C LYS A 196 -5.73 -9.91 -14.19
N ARG A 197 -6.05 -8.80 -14.86
CA ARG A 197 -5.15 -8.11 -15.80
C ARG A 197 -4.07 -7.30 -15.06
N TRP A 198 -4.20 -7.09 -13.76
CA TRP A 198 -3.24 -6.33 -12.97
C TRP A 198 -2.10 -7.23 -12.43
N PRO A 199 -0.82 -6.81 -12.53
CA PRO A 199 0.30 -7.60 -12.05
C PRO A 199 0.38 -7.71 -10.51
N CYS A 200 0.89 -8.85 -10.02
CA CYS A 200 1.18 -9.10 -8.60
C CYS A 200 2.64 -8.74 -8.28
N LEU A 201 2.85 -7.77 -7.38
CA LEU A 201 4.13 -7.05 -7.22
C LEU A 201 5.19 -7.81 -6.40
N SER A 202 4.85 -8.43 -5.27
CA SER A 202 5.83 -9.14 -4.43
C SER A 202 6.60 -10.20 -5.22
N ARG A 203 5.87 -10.95 -6.07
CA ARG A 203 6.43 -11.91 -7.03
C ARG A 203 7.28 -11.27 -8.14
N GLN A 204 7.00 -10.04 -8.53
CA GLN A 204 7.79 -9.32 -9.55
C GLN A 204 9.12 -8.80 -9.00
N LEU A 205 9.22 -8.51 -7.70
CA LEU A 205 10.41 -7.95 -7.07
C LEU A 205 11.31 -8.99 -6.39
N GLY A 206 10.88 -10.25 -6.33
CA GLY A 206 11.67 -11.36 -5.76
C GLY A 206 11.87 -11.25 -4.24
N VAL A 207 10.97 -10.54 -3.55
CA VAL A 207 10.96 -10.40 -2.09
C VAL A 207 9.84 -11.27 -1.54
N GLU A 208 10.21 -12.34 -0.83
CA GLU A 208 9.31 -13.34 -0.28
C GLU A 208 9.44 -13.41 1.25
N LEU A 209 8.36 -13.79 1.93
CA LEU A 209 8.35 -14.14 3.34
C LEU A 209 8.15 -15.65 3.47
N GLU A 210 9.10 -16.36 4.07
CA GLU A 210 8.90 -17.76 4.47
C GLU A 210 8.23 -17.80 5.85
N LEU A 211 6.91 -17.99 5.88
CA LEU A 211 6.14 -18.12 7.13
C LEU A 211 6.10 -19.57 7.68
N ASP A 212 6.71 -20.53 6.97
CA ASP A 212 6.76 -21.95 7.37
C ASP A 212 8.21 -22.37 7.70
N GLN A 213 8.71 -21.97 8.86
CA GLN A 213 9.75 -22.74 9.55
C GLN A 213 9.16 -23.30 10.85
N PRO A 214 9.03 -24.64 11.00
CA PRO A 214 8.74 -25.20 12.30
C PRO A 214 9.89 -24.83 13.24
N ALA A 215 9.55 -24.20 14.36
CA ALA A 215 10.51 -23.89 15.42
C ALA A 215 11.38 -25.12 15.72
N ALA A 216 12.70 -24.97 15.55
CA ALA A 216 13.68 -25.98 15.90
C ALA A 216 13.82 -26.13 17.42
#